data_AF-A0A2S7MVM8-F1
#
_entry.id   AF-A0A2S7MVM8-F1
#
_cell.length_a   1.000
_cell.length_b   1.000
_cell.length_c   1.000
_cell.angle_alpha   90.00
_cell.angle_beta   90.00
_cell.angle_gamma   90.00
#
_symmetry.space_group_name_H-M   'P 1'
#
loop_
_entity.id
_entity.type
_entity.pdbx_description
1 polymer ?
#
loop_
_entity_poly.entity_id
_entity_poly.type
_entity_poly.pdbx_seq_one_letter_code
_entity_poly.pdbx_strand_id
1 'polypeptide(L)'
;MRVMRESKRMETGDEEDELAELQNKRYGDGMLAANIAMYTSVGMLALVGITAQPNAFIFISLGLVLLSISMVFINAELAKVVDPNREYPSVNDKGYAKKLMEMSDDGERHIMLQGLYRAFTSISMLLFFAVLALIGYSVLTGVSQLAGILIILFILIFTNAQYMLSIRKK
;
A
#
# COMPACT_ATOMS: atom_id res chain seq x y z
N MET A 1 -7.56 -15.37 -11.40
CA MET A 1 -7.97 -16.70 -11.93
C MET A 1 -6.83 -17.57 -12.45
N ARG A 2 -5.70 -17.02 -12.94
CA ARG A 2 -4.52 -17.83 -13.37
C ARG A 2 -3.73 -18.43 -12.19
N VAL A 3 -3.55 -17.64 -11.12
CA VAL A 3 -2.90 -18.06 -9.86
C VAL A 3 -3.60 -19.26 -9.21
N MET A 4 -4.94 -19.24 -9.11
CA MET A 4 -5.76 -20.37 -8.63
C MET A 4 -5.64 -21.65 -9.47
N ARG A 5 -5.26 -21.52 -10.74
CA ARG A 5 -5.13 -22.67 -11.66
C ARG A 5 -3.74 -23.29 -11.58
N GLU A 6 -2.74 -22.49 -11.24
CA GLU A 6 -1.34 -22.92 -11.05
C GLU A 6 -1.10 -23.51 -9.65
N SER A 7 -1.81 -23.08 -8.60
CA SER A 7 -1.67 -23.66 -7.24
C SER A 7 -2.17 -25.10 -7.10
N LYS A 8 -2.77 -25.67 -8.15
CA LYS A 8 -3.21 -27.08 -8.19
C LYS A 8 -2.23 -28.02 -8.90
N ARG A 9 -1.12 -27.54 -9.42
CA ARG A 9 -0.08 -28.39 -10.01
C ARG A 9 0.84 -28.88 -8.92
N MET A 10 0.96 -30.21 -8.77
CA MET A 10 2.00 -30.82 -7.95
C MET A 10 3.26 -30.89 -8.80
N GLU A 11 4.17 -29.94 -8.61
CA GLU A 11 5.53 -29.93 -9.17
C GLU A 11 6.50 -30.19 -8.00
N THR A 12 7.67 -30.79 -8.24
CA THR A 12 8.58 -31.24 -7.16
C THR A 12 9.99 -30.69 -7.38
N GLY A 13 10.62 -30.18 -6.32
CA GLY A 13 11.98 -29.64 -6.36
C GLY A 13 12.00 -28.21 -6.92
N ASP A 14 12.96 -27.91 -7.80
CA ASP A 14 13.19 -26.56 -8.34
C ASP A 14 11.95 -25.95 -9.02
N GLU A 15 11.07 -26.77 -9.61
CA GLU A 15 9.83 -26.31 -10.26
C GLU A 15 8.80 -25.77 -9.25
N GLU A 16 8.76 -26.32 -8.03
CA GLU A 16 7.87 -25.86 -6.95
C GLU A 16 8.29 -24.46 -6.45
N ASP A 17 9.61 -24.27 -6.27
CA ASP A 17 10.19 -23.00 -5.83
C ASP A 17 9.99 -21.89 -6.88
N GLU A 18 10.19 -22.20 -8.16
CA GLU A 18 9.94 -21.25 -9.26
C GLU A 18 8.46 -20.86 -9.36
N LEU A 19 7.56 -21.83 -9.19
CA LEU A 19 6.11 -21.61 -9.23
C LEU A 19 5.66 -20.75 -8.03
N ALA A 20 6.19 -21.00 -6.83
CA ALA A 20 5.93 -20.18 -5.65
C ALA A 20 6.42 -18.73 -5.83
N GLU A 21 7.63 -18.54 -6.38
CA GLU A 21 8.17 -17.20 -6.68
C GLU A 21 7.30 -16.45 -7.70
N LEU A 22 6.86 -17.14 -8.76
CA LEU A 22 5.99 -16.55 -9.78
C LEU A 22 4.63 -16.15 -9.20
N GLN A 23 4.05 -16.96 -8.32
CA GLN A 23 2.78 -16.64 -7.67
C GLN A 23 2.92 -15.45 -6.72
N ASN A 24 4.01 -15.38 -5.94
CA ASN A 24 4.33 -14.24 -5.09
C ASN A 24 4.52 -12.94 -5.91
N LYS A 25 5.21 -13.00 -7.04
CA LYS A 25 5.36 -11.86 -7.97
C LYS A 25 3.99 -11.39 -8.49
N ARG A 26 3.17 -12.31 -8.98
CA ARG A 26 1.82 -11.97 -9.51
C ARG A 26 0.89 -11.42 -8.43
N TYR A 27 0.98 -11.94 -7.21
CA TYR A 27 0.27 -11.41 -6.06
C TYR A 27 0.72 -9.98 -5.75
N GLY A 28 2.03 -9.75 -5.70
CA GLY A 28 2.63 -8.42 -5.50
C GLY A 28 2.20 -7.41 -6.56
N ASP A 29 2.26 -7.79 -7.84
CA ASP A 29 1.82 -6.94 -8.96
C ASP A 29 0.31 -6.64 -8.89
N GLY A 30 -0.51 -7.62 -8.54
CA GLY A 30 -1.95 -7.45 -8.36
C GLY A 30 -2.26 -6.48 -7.22
N MET A 31 -1.57 -6.62 -6.08
CA MET A 31 -1.70 -5.71 -4.94
C MET A 31 -1.22 -4.29 -5.27
N LEU A 32 -0.10 -4.16 -6.00
CA LEU A 32 0.40 -2.88 -6.48
C LEU A 32 -0.62 -2.19 -7.39
N ALA A 33 -1.16 -2.91 -8.39
CA ALA A 33 -2.16 -2.39 -9.30
C ALA A 33 -3.44 -1.96 -8.58
N ALA A 34 -3.92 -2.74 -7.61
CA ALA A 34 -5.08 -2.41 -6.80
C ALA A 34 -4.87 -1.12 -5.98
N ASN A 35 -3.70 -0.95 -5.36
CA ASN A 35 -3.35 0.27 -4.63
C ASN A 35 -3.26 1.48 -5.57
N ILE A 36 -2.63 1.35 -6.75
CA ILE A 36 -2.55 2.43 -7.74
C ILE A 36 -3.96 2.85 -8.19
N ALA A 37 -4.84 1.89 -8.48
CA ALA A 37 -6.23 2.16 -8.85
C ALA A 37 -6.98 2.90 -7.72
N MET A 38 -6.77 2.49 -6.47
CA MET A 38 -7.36 3.15 -5.30
C MET A 38 -6.87 4.60 -5.16
N TYR A 39 -5.56 4.85 -5.21
CA TYR A 39 -5.04 6.22 -5.09
C TYR A 39 -5.47 7.12 -6.25
N THR A 40 -5.51 6.57 -7.47
CA THR A 40 -5.96 7.30 -8.66
C THR A 40 -7.45 7.65 -8.58
N SER A 41 -8.30 6.70 -8.15
CA SER A 41 -9.74 6.94 -8.01
C SER A 41 -10.06 7.98 -6.93
N VAL A 42 -9.34 7.95 -5.80
CA VAL A 42 -9.45 9.00 -4.76
C VAL A 42 -9.01 10.36 -5.31
N GLY A 43 -7.90 10.40 -6.07
CA GLY A 43 -7.43 11.63 -6.73
C GLY A 43 -8.46 12.19 -7.72
N MET A 44 -9.10 11.32 -8.51
CA MET A 44 -10.21 11.69 -9.40
C MET A 44 -11.40 12.26 -8.65
N LEU A 45 -11.81 11.62 -7.54
CA LEU A 45 -12.91 12.12 -6.71
C LEU A 45 -12.60 13.52 -6.16
N ALA A 46 -11.36 13.75 -5.70
CA ALA A 46 -10.93 15.07 -5.24
C ALA A 46 -10.98 16.10 -6.38
N LEU A 47 -10.47 15.77 -7.57
CA LEU A 47 -10.49 16.66 -8.73
C LEU A 47 -11.92 17.04 -9.14
N VAL A 48 -12.83 16.06 -9.23
CA VAL A 48 -14.24 16.28 -9.60
C VAL A 48 -15.00 17.03 -8.50
N GLY A 49 -14.64 16.83 -7.23
CA GLY A 49 -15.25 17.57 -6.11
C GLY A 49 -14.81 19.04 -6.06
N ILE A 50 -13.59 19.33 -6.48
CA ILE A 50 -13.01 20.69 -6.44
C ILE A 50 -13.33 21.47 -7.73
N THR A 51 -13.24 20.81 -8.89
CA THR A 51 -13.57 21.42 -10.18
C THR A 51 -15.07 21.24 -10.40
N ALA A 52 -15.83 22.31 -10.61
CA ALA A 52 -17.31 22.32 -10.70
C ALA A 52 -17.86 21.53 -11.91
N GLN A 53 -17.59 20.23 -11.95
CA GLN A 53 -17.96 19.28 -12.98
C GLN A 53 -19.41 18.82 -12.78
N PRO A 54 -20.04 18.26 -13.83
CA PRO A 54 -21.37 17.68 -13.71
C PRO A 54 -21.46 16.66 -12.56
N ASN A 55 -22.54 16.73 -11.78
CA ASN A 55 -22.77 15.87 -10.60
C ASN A 55 -22.66 14.37 -10.91
N ALA A 56 -22.93 13.95 -12.16
CA ALA A 56 -22.78 12.57 -12.60
C ALA A 56 -21.35 12.02 -12.36
N PHE A 57 -20.31 12.85 -12.56
CA PHE A 57 -18.93 12.41 -12.37
C PHE A 57 -18.56 12.18 -10.91
N ILE A 58 -19.25 12.83 -9.96
CA ILE A 58 -19.07 12.56 -8.52
C ILE A 58 -19.50 11.12 -8.22
N PHE A 59 -20.67 10.70 -8.72
CA PHE A 59 -21.16 9.34 -8.51
C PHE A 59 -20.30 8.29 -9.20
N ILE A 60 -19.80 8.57 -10.41
CA ILE A 60 -18.89 7.67 -11.12
C ILE A 60 -17.57 7.50 -10.36
N SER A 61 -16.94 8.61 -9.95
CA SER A 61 -15.67 8.57 -9.21
C SER A 61 -15.83 7.89 -7.84
N LEU A 62 -16.94 8.13 -7.13
CA LEU A 62 -17.27 7.42 -5.91
C LEU A 62 -17.43 5.91 -6.14
N GLY A 63 -18.11 5.51 -7.21
CA GLY A 63 -18.22 4.11 -7.61
C GLY A 63 -16.86 3.45 -7.88
N LEU A 64 -15.95 4.17 -8.54
CA LEU A 64 -14.58 3.71 -8.78
C LEU A 64 -13.76 3.56 -7.48
N VAL A 65 -13.94 4.46 -6.51
CA VAL A 65 -13.30 4.33 -5.19
C VAL A 65 -13.79 3.06 -4.48
N LEU A 66 -15.10 2.83 -4.42
CA LEU A 66 -15.68 1.65 -3.78
C LEU A 66 -15.23 0.35 -4.46
N LEU A 67 -15.18 0.34 -5.80
CA LEU A 67 -14.67 -0.80 -6.56
C LEU A 67 -13.19 -1.07 -6.27
N SER A 68 -12.36 -0.01 -6.21
CA SER A 68 -10.93 -0.12 -5.95
C SER A 68 -10.64 -0.63 -4.54
N ILE A 69 -11.39 -0.14 -3.53
CA ILE A 69 -11.33 -0.65 -2.16
C ILE A 69 -11.67 -2.14 -2.12
N SER A 70 -12.75 -2.54 -2.80
CA SER A 70 -13.14 -3.94 -2.90
C SER A 70 -12.03 -4.80 -3.52
N MET A 71 -11.36 -4.31 -4.56
CA MET A 71 -10.23 -4.99 -5.17
C MET A 71 -9.03 -5.15 -4.22
N VAL A 72 -8.73 -4.15 -3.39
CA VAL A 72 -7.66 -4.27 -2.38
C VAL A 72 -8.00 -5.38 -1.37
N PHE A 73 -9.24 -5.43 -0.87
CA PHE A 73 -9.66 -6.49 0.06
C PHE A 73 -9.65 -7.88 -0.58
N ILE A 74 -10.14 -8.00 -1.82
CA ILE A 74 -10.11 -9.28 -2.57
C ILE A 74 -8.66 -9.72 -2.77
N ASN A 75 -7.77 -8.83 -3.20
CA ASN A 75 -6.36 -9.16 -3.38
C ASN A 75 -5.69 -9.53 -2.06
N ALA A 76 -6.01 -8.88 -0.93
CA ALA A 76 -5.49 -9.26 0.36
C ALA A 76 -5.84 -10.72 0.73
N GLU A 77 -7.08 -11.14 0.47
CA GLU A 77 -7.53 -12.53 0.71
C GLU A 77 -6.91 -13.56 -0.25
N LEU A 78 -6.42 -13.14 -1.43
CA LEU A 78 -5.71 -14.05 -2.35
C LEU A 78 -4.39 -14.59 -1.78
N ALA A 79 -3.83 -13.97 -0.73
CA ALA A 79 -2.63 -14.48 -0.07
C ALA A 79 -2.81 -15.94 0.39
N LYS A 80 -4.00 -16.26 0.92
CA LYS A 80 -4.37 -17.63 1.36
C LYS A 80 -4.44 -18.64 0.22
N VAL A 81 -4.58 -18.17 -1.02
CA VAL A 81 -4.73 -19.01 -2.21
C VAL A 81 -3.39 -19.23 -2.89
N VAL A 82 -2.46 -18.29 -2.73
CA VAL A 82 -1.08 -18.37 -3.23
C VAL A 82 -0.33 -19.48 -2.49
N ASP A 83 -0.41 -19.48 -1.17
CA ASP A 83 0.18 -20.56 -0.36
C ASP A 83 -0.88 -21.16 0.57
N PRO A 84 -1.61 -22.19 0.09
CA PRO A 84 -2.69 -22.81 0.87
C PRO A 84 -2.19 -23.65 2.05
N ASN A 85 -0.90 -24.00 2.08
CA ASN A 85 -0.29 -24.75 3.19
C ASN A 85 0.06 -23.85 4.37
N ARG A 86 -0.06 -22.53 4.19
CA ARG A 86 0.36 -21.53 5.15
C ARG A 86 -0.84 -20.82 5.77
N GLU A 87 -0.89 -20.83 7.10
CA GLU A 87 -1.99 -20.22 7.85
C GLU A 87 -1.84 -18.70 7.93
N TYR A 88 -2.26 -18.00 6.88
CA TYR A 88 -2.26 -16.54 6.90
C TYR A 88 -3.27 -16.00 7.94
N PRO A 89 -2.87 -15.02 8.76
CA PRO A 89 -3.79 -14.33 9.65
C PRO A 89 -4.89 -13.65 8.83
N SER A 90 -6.07 -13.50 9.43
CA SER A 90 -7.14 -12.73 8.80
C SER A 90 -6.76 -11.26 8.75
N VAL A 91 -7.12 -10.53 7.70
CA VAL A 91 -6.83 -9.09 7.59
C VAL A 91 -7.45 -8.30 8.77
N ASN A 92 -8.48 -8.84 9.41
CA ASN A 92 -9.12 -8.26 10.59
C ASN A 92 -8.47 -8.68 11.93
N ASP A 93 -7.40 -9.48 11.92
CA ASP A 93 -6.73 -9.91 13.15
C ASP A 93 -6.04 -8.75 13.87
N LYS A 94 -6.30 -8.63 15.18
CA LYS A 94 -5.51 -7.76 16.06
C LYS A 94 -4.07 -8.27 16.07
N GLY A 95 -3.15 -7.46 15.56
CA GLY A 95 -1.75 -7.85 15.43
C GLY A 95 -1.42 -8.62 14.15
N TYR A 96 -2.23 -8.49 13.08
CA TYR A 96 -1.96 -9.06 11.76
C TYR A 96 -0.50 -8.94 11.34
N ALA A 97 0.10 -7.75 11.43
CA ALA A 97 1.50 -7.53 11.05
C ALA A 97 2.49 -8.36 11.87
N LYS A 98 2.24 -8.57 13.16
CA LYS A 98 3.08 -9.39 14.03
C LYS A 98 2.96 -10.88 13.66
N LYS A 99 1.72 -11.38 13.55
CA LYS A 99 1.44 -12.76 13.14
C LYS A 99 2.03 -13.07 11.77
N LEU A 100 1.91 -12.14 10.83
CA LEU A 100 2.48 -12.24 9.48
C LEU A 100 4.00 -12.32 9.51
N MET A 101 4.66 -11.53 10.37
CA MET A 101 6.12 -11.63 10.54
C MET A 101 6.56 -12.91 11.25
N GLU A 102 5.76 -13.44 12.18
CA GLU A 102 6.07 -14.66 12.94
C GLU A 102 5.92 -15.93 12.10
N MET A 103 5.04 -15.92 11.09
CA MET A 103 4.88 -17.03 10.14
C MET A 103 5.87 -16.95 8.96
N SER A 104 6.63 -15.87 8.81
CA SER A 104 7.68 -15.72 7.81
C SER A 104 8.98 -16.35 8.25
N ASP A 105 9.64 -17.02 7.30
CA ASP A 105 11.01 -17.46 7.51
C ASP A 105 11.95 -16.25 7.65
N ASP A 106 13.17 -16.51 8.12
CA ASP A 106 14.15 -15.46 8.38
C ASP A 106 14.56 -14.69 7.09
N GLY A 107 14.54 -15.35 5.93
CA GLY A 107 14.88 -14.76 4.64
C GLY A 107 13.79 -13.81 4.14
N GLU A 108 12.54 -14.26 4.12
CA GLU A 108 11.36 -13.44 3.80
C GLU A 108 11.25 -12.25 4.74
N ARG A 109 11.40 -12.48 6.06
CA ARG A 109 11.35 -11.42 7.05
C ARG A 109 12.44 -10.39 6.82
N HIS A 110 13.65 -10.81 6.44
CA HIS A 110 14.73 -9.90 6.10
C HIS A 110 14.37 -9.01 4.90
N ILE A 111 13.83 -9.60 3.83
CA ILE A 111 13.41 -8.87 2.62
C ILE A 111 12.27 -7.90 2.95
N MET A 112 11.25 -8.34 3.70
CA MET A 112 10.12 -7.51 4.11
C MET A 112 10.56 -6.31 4.95
N LEU A 113 11.43 -6.53 5.95
CA LEU A 113 11.94 -5.46 6.81
C LEU A 113 12.82 -4.48 6.03
N GLN A 114 13.67 -4.97 5.13
CA GLN A 114 14.49 -4.11 4.27
C GLN A 114 13.60 -3.27 3.35
N GLY A 115 12.58 -3.86 2.75
CA GLY A 115 11.59 -3.16 1.94
C GLY A 115 10.83 -2.09 2.73
N LEU A 116 10.37 -2.44 3.94
CA LEU A 116 9.66 -1.52 4.83
C LEU A 116 10.53 -0.33 5.25
N TYR A 117 11.81 -0.58 5.60
CA TYR A 117 12.74 0.49 5.96
C TYR A 117 13.00 1.44 4.78
N ARG A 118 13.25 0.89 3.58
CA ARG A 118 13.41 1.69 2.36
C ARG A 118 12.15 2.52 2.08
N ALA A 119 10.96 1.93 2.17
CA ALA A 119 9.70 2.63 1.97
C ALA A 119 9.49 3.76 2.98
N PHE A 120 9.77 3.51 4.27
CA PHE A 120 9.70 4.53 5.32
C PHE A 120 10.64 5.72 5.05
N THR A 121 11.89 5.46 4.66
CA THR A 121 12.85 6.52 4.32
C THR A 121 12.41 7.29 3.08
N SER A 122 11.89 6.61 2.05
CA SER A 122 11.41 7.23 0.82
C SER A 122 10.17 8.10 1.06
N ILE A 123 9.20 7.63 1.85
CA ILE A 123 8.01 8.43 2.20
C ILE A 123 8.42 9.70 2.95
N SER A 124 9.33 9.58 3.92
CA SER A 124 9.83 10.74 4.67
C SER A 124 10.50 11.77 3.75
N MET A 125 11.32 11.30 2.81
CA MET A 125 11.98 12.15 1.81
C MET A 125 10.98 12.81 0.86
N LEU A 126 10.02 12.05 0.32
CA LEU A 126 9.01 12.55 -0.60
C LEU A 126 8.09 13.58 0.06
N LEU A 127 7.67 13.36 1.30
CA LEU A 127 6.86 14.32 2.05
C LEU A 127 7.65 15.60 2.35
N PHE A 128 8.94 15.50 2.64
CA PHE A 128 9.80 16.68 2.80
C PHE A 128 9.88 17.50 1.51
N PHE A 129 10.14 16.86 0.36
CA PHE A 129 10.13 17.56 -0.93
C PHE A 129 8.75 18.09 -1.31
N ALA A 130 7.66 17.42 -0.94
CA ALA A 130 6.31 17.91 -1.14
C ALA A 130 6.05 19.21 -0.37
N VAL A 131 6.53 19.32 0.88
CA VAL A 131 6.47 20.59 1.65
C VAL A 131 7.23 21.70 0.94
N LEU A 132 8.47 21.43 0.48
CA LEU A 132 9.25 22.42 -0.27
C LEU A 132 8.54 22.87 -1.55
N ALA A 133 7.94 21.93 -2.29
CA ALA A 133 7.18 22.21 -3.50
C ALA A 133 5.93 23.06 -3.22
N LEU A 134 5.18 22.75 -2.15
CA LEU A 134 4.00 23.53 -1.75
C LEU A 134 4.35 24.95 -1.28
N ILE A 135 5.46 25.10 -0.54
CA ILE A 135 6.00 26.43 -0.18
C ILE A 135 6.34 27.21 -1.44
N GLY A 136 7.11 26.61 -2.36
CA GLY A 136 7.48 27.23 -3.63
C GLY A 136 6.25 27.64 -4.45
N TYR A 137 5.27 26.74 -4.59
CA TYR A 137 4.00 27.04 -5.26
C TYR A 137 3.26 28.20 -4.60
N SER A 138 3.15 28.21 -3.26
CA SER A 138 2.45 29.25 -2.52
C SER A 138 3.11 30.62 -2.66
N VAL A 139 4.45 30.68 -2.69
CA VAL A 139 5.21 31.94 -2.87
C VAL A 139 5.09 32.45 -4.31
N LEU A 140 5.21 31.57 -5.30
CA LEU A 140 5.17 31.96 -6.71
C LEU A 140 3.77 32.39 -7.19
N THR A 141 2.73 31.74 -6.68
CA THR A 141 1.34 31.99 -7.13
C THR A 141 0.57 32.93 -6.21
N GLY A 142 1.04 33.15 -4.98
CA GLY A 142 0.30 33.86 -3.93
C GLY A 142 -0.88 33.07 -3.34
N VAL A 143 -1.17 31.86 -3.84
CA VAL A 143 -2.26 31.01 -3.33
C VAL A 143 -1.77 30.21 -2.13
N SER A 144 -2.36 30.47 -0.96
CA SER A 144 -1.93 29.83 0.29
C SER A 144 -2.11 28.31 0.27
N GLN A 145 -1.02 27.58 0.56
CA GLN A 145 -1.00 26.13 0.77
C GLN A 145 -0.78 25.75 2.24
N LEU A 146 -0.95 26.70 3.16
CA LEU A 146 -0.58 26.56 4.57
C LEU A 146 -1.23 25.32 5.23
N ALA A 147 -2.51 25.07 4.97
CA ALA A 147 -3.21 23.93 5.54
C ALA A 147 -2.59 22.59 5.11
N GLY A 148 -2.28 22.42 3.81
CA GLY A 148 -1.64 21.21 3.29
C GLY A 148 -0.23 21.00 3.87
N ILE A 149 0.53 22.09 4.00
CA ILE A 149 1.87 22.06 4.60
C ILE A 149 1.80 21.58 6.07
N LEU A 150 0.90 22.15 6.88
CA LEU A 150 0.76 21.76 8.29
C LEU A 150 0.36 20.30 8.45
N ILE A 151 -0.53 19.78 7.61
CA ILE A 151 -0.94 18.37 7.62
C ILE A 151 0.27 17.47 7.31
N ILE A 152 1.05 17.79 6.28
CA ILE A 152 2.23 16.98 5.91
C ILE A 152 3.30 17.03 7.01
N LEU A 153 3.54 18.19 7.61
CA LEU A 153 4.48 18.32 8.73
C LEU A 153 4.05 17.49 9.94
N PHE A 154 2.75 17.48 10.27
CA PHE A 154 2.22 16.64 11.34
C PHE A 154 2.46 15.15 11.04
N ILE A 155 2.20 14.69 9.82
CA ILE A 155 2.45 13.31 9.39
C ILE A 155 3.94 12.97 9.52
N LEU A 156 4.84 13.84 9.06
CA LEU A 156 6.29 13.66 9.15
C LEU A 156 6.75 13.51 10.61
N ILE A 157 6.32 14.42 11.49
CA ILE A 157 6.67 14.39 12.91
C ILE A 157 6.15 13.12 13.55
N PHE A 158 4.85 12.82 13.36
CA PHE A 158 4.22 11.65 13.97
C PHE A 158 4.89 10.35 13.54
N THR A 159 5.15 10.17 12.24
CA THR A 159 5.74 8.93 11.71
C THR A 159 7.18 8.75 12.21
N ASN A 160 7.99 9.82 12.21
CA ASN A 160 9.35 9.76 12.73
C ASN A 160 9.39 9.53 14.25
N ALA A 161 8.50 10.18 15.01
CA ALA A 161 8.37 9.97 16.44
C ALA A 161 7.96 8.53 16.75
N GLN A 162 6.97 7.99 16.05
CA GLN A 162 6.52 6.61 16.21
C GLN A 162 7.65 5.61 15.96
N TYR A 163 8.42 5.79 14.88
CA TYR A 163 9.58 4.95 14.58
C TYR A 163 10.63 5.02 15.68
N MET A 164 11.08 6.22 16.04
CA MET A 164 12.12 6.44 17.06
C MET A 164 11.71 5.92 18.45
N LEU A 165 10.46 6.12 18.85
CA LEU A 165 9.94 5.60 20.11
C LEU A 165 9.81 4.06 20.11
N SER A 166 9.51 3.46 18.96
CA SER A 166 9.39 2.01 18.83
C SER A 166 10.75 1.31 18.90
N ILE A 167 11.79 1.86 18.28
CA ILE A 167 13.16 1.29 18.35
C ILE A 167 13.85 1.55 19.69
N ARG A 168 13.50 2.65 20.39
CA ARG A 168 14.09 2.99 21.69
C ARG A 168 13.58 2.10 22.81
N LYS A 169 12.36 1.57 22.70
CA LYS A 169 11.81 0.53 23.57
C LYS A 169 12.50 -0.80 23.22
N LYS A 170 13.77 -0.93 23.59
CA LYS A 170 14.39 -2.23 23.80
C LYS A 170 13.76 -2.90 25.01
#